data_AF-A0A964QXR4-F1
#
_entry.id   AF-A0A964QXR4-F1
#
_cell.length_a   1.000
_cell.length_b   1.000
_cell.length_c   1.000
_cell.angle_alpha   90.00
_cell.angle_beta   90.00
_cell.angle_gamma   90.00
#
_symmetry.space_group_name_H-M   'P 1'
#
loop_
_entity.id
_entity.type
_entity.pdbx_description
1 polymer ?
#
loop_
_entity_poly.entity_id
_entity_poly.type
_entity_poly.pdbx_seq_one_letter_code
_entity_poly.pdbx_strand_id
1 'polypeptide(L)'
;MKPPDFSKELNRLMDPYWRKARIAARLLLKREAGHPWSARDRRLVSQLSNDRGVTNRLLDQAYFSHRARKRNGRSILDIIP
;
A
#
# COMPACT_ATOMS: atom_id res chain seq x y z
N MET A 1 -30.46 8.49 -1.31
CA MET A 1 -30.00 7.38 -0.45
C MET A 1 -28.52 7.57 -0.17
N LYS A 2 -28.09 7.46 1.10
CA LYS A 2 -26.66 7.42 1.44
C LYS A 2 -26.13 6.03 1.09
N PRO A 3 -25.01 5.89 0.37
CA PRO A 3 -24.43 4.58 0.13
C PRO A 3 -24.04 3.94 1.46
N PRO A 4 -24.23 2.62 1.62
CA PRO A 4 -23.81 1.90 2.82
C PRO A 4 -22.30 2.06 3.06
N ASP A 5 -21.95 2.35 4.31
CA ASP A 5 -20.55 2.51 4.75
C ASP A 5 -19.98 1.18 5.23
N PHE A 6 -19.24 0.50 4.36
CA PHE A 6 -18.55 -0.76 4.66
C PHE A 6 -17.12 -0.56 5.17
N SER A 7 -16.70 0.67 5.49
CA SER A 7 -15.32 0.95 5.87
C SER A 7 -14.86 0.15 7.09
N LYS A 8 -15.77 -0.15 8.02
CA LYS A 8 -15.48 -0.90 9.24
C LYS A 8 -15.21 -2.39 8.97
N GLU A 9 -16.07 -3.06 8.22
CA GLU A 9 -15.91 -4.46 7.80
C GLU A 9 -14.69 -4.64 6.88
N LEU A 10 -14.49 -3.74 5.92
CA LEU A 10 -13.30 -3.75 5.06
C LEU A 10 -12.02 -3.62 5.88
N ASN A 11 -11.98 -2.71 6.86
CA ASN A 11 -10.82 -2.54 7.74
C ASN A 11 -10.57 -3.77 8.63
N ARG A 12 -11.60 -4.52 9.01
CA ARG A 12 -11.45 -5.77 9.79
C ARG A 12 -10.84 -6.91 8.97
N LEU A 13 -11.17 -6.98 7.68
CA LEU A 13 -10.68 -8.02 6.76
C LEU A 13 -9.31 -7.67 6.15
N MET A 14 -8.88 -6.41 6.26
CA MET A 14 -7.54 -6.00 5.82
C MET A 14 -6.48 -6.55 6.77
N ASP A 15 -5.42 -7.13 6.21
CA ASP A 15 -4.21 -7.44 6.97
C ASP A 15 -3.75 -6.17 7.74
N PRO A 16 -3.55 -6.26 9.07
CA PRO A 16 -3.27 -5.08 9.90
C PRO A 16 -2.00 -4.33 9.49
N TYR A 17 -1.09 -5.00 8.78
CA TYR A 17 0.17 -4.44 8.28
C TYR A 17 0.10 -4.01 6.81
N TRP A 18 -0.99 -4.30 6.11
CA TRP A 18 -1.16 -3.94 4.70
C TRP A 18 -0.99 -2.45 4.45
N ARG A 19 -1.56 -1.60 5.32
CA ARG A 19 -1.45 -0.15 5.18
C ARG A 19 0.00 0.31 5.27
N LYS A 20 0.78 -0.28 6.17
CA LYS A 20 2.21 0.00 6.35
C LYS A 20 3.02 -0.49 5.15
N ALA A 21 2.72 -1.68 4.64
CA ALA A 21 3.34 -2.22 3.43
C ALA A 21 3.09 -1.33 2.21
N ARG A 22 1.88 -0.78 2.05
CA ARG A 22 1.57 0.20 0.99
C ARG A 22 2.35 1.50 1.12
N ILE A 23 2.57 1.98 2.34
CA ILE A 23 3.40 3.16 2.58
C ILE A 23 4.86 2.86 2.20
N ALA A 24 5.39 1.72 2.64
CA ALA A 24 6.74 1.27 2.29
C ALA A 24 6.92 1.16 0.75
N ALA A 25 5.98 0.51 0.07
CA ALA A 25 5.98 0.38 -1.39
C ALA A 25 5.98 1.74 -2.11
N ARG A 26 5.20 2.72 -1.62
CA ARG A 26 5.20 4.08 -2.18
C ARG A 26 6.53 4.80 -2.01
N LEU A 27 7.21 4.61 -0.88
CA LEU A 27 8.54 5.19 -0.64
C LEU A 27 9.59 4.58 -1.56
N LEU A 28 9.50 3.26 -1.79
CA LEU A 28 10.35 2.56 -2.76
C LEU A 28 10.11 3.07 -4.18
N LEU A 29 8.86 3.13 -4.63
CA LEU A 29 8.51 3.66 -5.96
C LEU A 29 8.93 5.12 -6.15
N LYS A 30 8.82 5.95 -5.10
CA LYS A 30 9.32 7.33 -5.10
C LYS A 30 10.83 7.35 -5.38
N ARG A 31 11.60 6.48 -4.72
CA ARG A 31 13.04 6.38 -4.90
C ARG A 31 13.41 5.90 -6.30
N GLU A 32 12.73 4.87 -6.80
CA GLU A 32 12.91 4.35 -8.17
C GLU A 32 12.61 5.39 -9.25
N ALA A 33 11.62 6.26 -9.01
CA ALA A 33 11.30 7.37 -9.91
C ALA A 33 12.33 8.52 -9.88
N GLY A 34 13.45 8.36 -9.18
CA GLY A 34 14.50 9.37 -9.07
C GLY A 34 14.22 10.48 -8.06
N HIS A 35 13.10 10.42 -7.33
CA HIS A 35 12.81 11.44 -6.32
C HIS A 35 13.60 11.17 -5.03
N PRO A 36 14.36 12.16 -4.53
CA PRO A 36 15.09 12.00 -3.28
C PRO A 36 14.14 11.84 -2.09
N TRP A 37 14.57 11.06 -1.11
CA TRP A 37 13.88 10.95 0.17
C TRP A 37 14.16 12.16 1.05
N SER A 38 13.08 12.77 1.54
CA SER A 38 13.14 13.78 2.60
C SER A 38 13.60 13.16 3.93
N ALA A 39 13.94 14.00 4.91
CA ALA A 39 14.23 13.53 6.26
C ALA A 39 13.08 12.71 6.86
N ARG A 40 11.83 13.11 6.57
CA ARG A 40 10.62 12.38 6.99
C ARG A 40 10.54 11.00 6.35
N ASP A 41 10.82 10.91 5.05
CA ASP A 41 10.81 9.63 4.33
C ASP A 41 11.84 8.66 4.91
N ARG A 42 13.07 9.15 5.17
CA ARG A 42 14.13 8.32 5.77
C ARG A 42 13.75 7.78 7.15
N ARG A 43 13.17 8.64 8.01
CA ARG A 43 12.66 8.21 9.33
C ARG A 43 11.59 7.15 9.18
N LEU A 44 10.67 7.33 8.24
CA LEU A 44 9.58 6.39 8.00
C LEU A 44 10.07 5.05 7.44
N VAL A 45 11.03 5.06 6.50
CA VAL A 45 11.68 3.83 6.00
C VAL A 45 12.36 3.09 7.14
N SER A 46 13.11 3.79 7.99
CA SER A 46 13.78 3.19 9.15
C SER A 46 12.81 2.58 10.15
N GLN A 47 11.66 3.22 10.39
CA GLN A 47 10.61 2.64 11.25
C GLN A 47 10.01 1.38 10.62
N LEU A 48 9.68 1.43 9.32
CA LEU A 48 9.06 0.32 8.60
C LEU A 48 10.00 -0.87 8.42
N SER A 49 11.31 -0.65 8.25
CA SER A 49 12.30 -1.73 8.14
C SER A 49 12.50 -2.50 9.45
N ASN A 50 12.17 -1.90 10.59
CA ASN A 50 12.23 -2.53 11.91
C ASN A 50 10.89 -3.13 12.35
N ASP A 51 9.80 -2.90 11.59
CA ASP A 51 8.47 -3.41 11.91
C ASP A 51 8.31 -4.86 11.41
N ARG A 52 8.31 -5.82 12.33
CA ARG A 52 8.21 -7.26 12.00
C ARG A 52 6.93 -7.64 11.24
N GLY A 53 5.87 -6.84 11.32
CA GLY A 53 4.65 -7.10 10.57
C GLY A 53 4.74 -6.65 9.10
N VAL A 54 5.67 -5.75 8.77
CA VAL A 54 5.95 -5.36 7.38
C VAL A 54 6.92 -6.37 6.77
N THR A 55 6.37 -7.48 6.32
CA THR A 55 7.15 -8.54 5.67
C THR A 55 7.50 -8.19 4.21
N ASN A 56 8.59 -8.77 3.69
CA ASN A 56 8.93 -8.67 2.27
C ASN A 56 7.77 -9.10 1.37
N ARG A 57 7.07 -10.19 1.73
CA ARG A 57 5.87 -10.65 1.01
C ARG A 57 4.80 -9.57 0.89
N LEU A 58 4.47 -8.90 2.00
CA LEU A 58 3.46 -7.83 1.98
C LEU A 58 3.95 -6.60 1.22
N LEU A 59 5.24 -6.27 1.33
CA LEU A 59 5.86 -5.18 0.56
C LEU A 59 5.77 -5.44 -0.94
N ASP A 60 6.12 -6.65 -1.40
CA ASP A 60 6.06 -7.04 -2.80
C ASP A 60 4.62 -7.00 -3.32
N GLN A 61 3.67 -7.56 -2.56
CA GLN A 61 2.25 -7.49 -2.90
C GLN A 61 1.78 -6.03 -3.04
N ALA A 62 2.19 -5.15 -2.13
CA ALA A 62 1.85 -3.73 -2.20
C ALA A 62 2.49 -3.03 -3.41
N TYR A 63 3.76 -3.34 -3.69
CA TYR A 63 4.50 -2.82 -4.83
C TYR A 63 3.84 -3.19 -6.16
N PHE A 64 3.54 -4.46 -6.36
CA PHE A 64 2.85 -4.94 -7.55
C PHE A 64 1.43 -4.39 -7.64
N SER A 65 0.69 -4.29 -6.52
CA SER A 65 -0.64 -3.67 -6.50
C SER A 65 -0.61 -2.22 -7.00
N HIS A 66 0.40 -1.43 -6.59
CA HIS A 66 0.59 -0.06 -7.06
C HIS A 66 0.89 0.01 -8.57
N ARG A 67 1.73 -0.89 -9.09
CA ARG A 67 2.06 -0.93 -10.53
C ARG A 67 0.89 -1.48 -11.38
N ALA A 68 0.18 -2.49 -10.90
CA ALA A 68 -0.95 -3.10 -11.59
C ALA A 68 -2.10 -2.10 -11.79
N ARG A 69 -2.45 -1.31 -10.77
CA ARG A 69 -3.48 -0.26 -10.93
C ARG A 69 -3.07 0.83 -11.93
N LYS A 70 -1.77 1.12 -12.06
CA LYS A 70 -1.26 2.06 -13.06
C LYS A 70 -1.35 1.50 -14.49
N ARG A 71 -1.17 0.18 -14.65
CA ARG A 71 -1.11 -0.49 -15.97
C ARG A 71 -2.48 -0.97 -16.47
N ASN A 72 -3.29 -1.55 -15.59
CA ASN A 72 -4.44 -2.37 -15.98
C ASN A 72 -5.80 -1.69 -15.71
N GLY A 73 -5.83 -0.52 -15.07
CA GLY A 73 -7.09 0.15 -14.73
C GLY A 73 -7.88 -0.57 -13.63
N ARG A 74 -9.21 -0.65 -13.82
CA ARG A 74 -10.18 -1.24 -12.87
C ARG A 74 -9.95 -2.74 -12.65
N SER A 75 -10.09 -3.19 -11.41
CA SER A 75 -10.03 -4.59 -10.97
C SER A 75 -11.26 -5.38 -11.43
N ILE A 76 -11.20 -6.72 -11.47
CA ILE A 76 -12.40 -7.57 -11.64
C ILE A 76 -13.48 -7.27 -10.59
N LEU A 77 -13.06 -6.82 -9.40
CA LEU A 77 -13.95 -6.38 -8.33
C LEU A 77 -14.62 -5.02 -8.61
N ASP A 78 -14.10 -4.25 -9.57
CA ASP A 78 -14.67 -2.97 -10.01
C ASP A 78 -15.56 -3.16 -11.26
N ILE A 79 -15.66 -4.39 -11.80
CA ILE A 79 -16.38 -4.73 -13.04
C ILE A 79 -17.76 -5.32 -12.74
N ILE A 80 -17.96 -5.94 -11.58
CA ILE A 80 -19.24 -6.54 -11.17
C ILE A 80 -19.95 -5.58 -10.19
N PRO A 81 -21.20 -5.16 -10.48
CA PRO A 81 -21.98 -4.27 -9.61
C PRO A 81 -22.37 -4.90 -8.27
#